data_AF-H0QVQ5-F1
#
_entry.id   AF-H0QVQ5-F1
#
_cell.length_a   1.000
_cell.length_b   1.000
_cell.length_c   1.000
_cell.angle_alpha   90.00
_cell.angle_beta   90.00
_cell.angle_gamma   90.00
#
_symmetry.space_group_name_H-M   'P 1'
#
loop_
_entity.id
_entity.type
_entity.pdbx_description
1 polymer ?
#
loop_
_entity_poly.entity_id
_entity_poly.type
_entity_poly.pdbx_seq_one_letter_code
_entity_poly.pdbx_strand_id
1 'polypeptide(L)'
;MPTINAPGAGIDTVERAKLQIISERNYNTPLQVVKRTLESYAQKVSKPYSQVLTQAANNALSAVPRNNASDNGGPNCRNGSASSYTPPAPRATGEARHRGDYFFSKSCTFNFNHGHNGIFINSRDTVEASNEETPRHKPGVFVSRGSAFSKSRIEPRMYAVKAQDWEKDKAADVAEGYPGRNMSYNNSFYDNRKSGDGVTSMNCSQVVWAAWWDSSSHKIDLDHDGGPGVYPKDLARTGWSNEYPT
;
A
#
# COMPACT_ATOMS: atom_id res chain seq x y z
N MET A 1 48.38 9.24 16.48
CA MET A 1 46.93 9.29 16.16
C MET A 1 46.52 7.90 15.68
N PRO A 2 45.59 7.20 16.33
CA PRO A 2 45.04 5.97 15.81
C PRO A 2 43.97 6.30 14.77
N THR A 3 44.08 5.68 13.60
CA THR A 3 43.07 5.69 12.54
C THR A 3 41.82 4.96 13.02
N ILE A 4 40.70 5.67 13.02
CA ILE A 4 39.37 5.14 13.30
C ILE A 4 38.91 4.45 12.01
N ASN A 5 39.07 3.12 11.93
CA ASN A 5 38.44 2.34 10.87
C ASN A 5 36.93 2.27 11.15
N ALA A 6 36.15 2.94 10.30
CA ALA A 6 34.70 2.84 10.29
C ALA A 6 34.25 1.41 9.94
N PRO A 7 33.27 0.81 10.63
CA PRO A 7 32.69 -0.46 10.22
C PRO A 7 31.68 -0.21 9.09
N GLY A 8 32.19 -0.04 7.87
CA GLY A 8 31.39 -0.17 6.65
C GLY A 8 31.23 -1.65 6.30
N ALA A 9 30.39 -2.38 7.04
CA ALA A 9 30.01 -3.74 6.63
C ALA A 9 29.24 -3.62 5.31
N GLY A 10 29.89 -3.98 4.21
CA GLY A 10 29.24 -4.10 2.91
C GLY A 10 28.04 -5.04 3.01
N ILE A 11 26.91 -4.62 2.44
CA ILE A 11 25.73 -5.48 2.30
C ILE A 11 26.13 -6.68 1.44
N ASP A 12 26.06 -7.89 1.97
CA ASP A 12 26.32 -9.11 1.19
C ASP A 12 25.30 -9.21 0.02
N THR A 13 25.73 -9.81 -1.09
CA THR A 13 24.96 -9.94 -2.33
C THR A 13 23.54 -10.50 -2.12
N VAL A 14 23.37 -11.48 -1.22
CA VAL A 14 22.06 -12.07 -0.90
C VAL A 14 21.18 -11.08 -0.13
N GLU A 15 21.76 -10.35 0.83
CA GLU A 15 21.06 -9.31 1.58
C GLU A 15 20.59 -8.20 0.64
N ARG A 16 21.49 -7.74 -0.24
CA ARG A 16 21.20 -6.70 -1.23
C ARG A 16 20.07 -7.10 -2.16
N ALA A 17 20.04 -8.35 -2.63
CA ALA A 17 18.99 -8.85 -3.48
C ALA A 17 17.62 -8.82 -2.79
N LYS A 18 17.54 -9.22 -1.52
CA LYS A 18 16.30 -9.18 -0.72
C LYS A 18 15.84 -7.74 -0.44
N LEU A 19 16.76 -6.85 -0.07
CA LEU A 19 16.47 -5.44 0.11
C LEU A 19 15.95 -4.79 -1.18
N GLN A 20 16.54 -5.15 -2.33
CA GLN A 20 16.12 -4.66 -3.64
C GLN A 20 14.69 -5.11 -3.97
N ILE A 21 14.35 -6.39 -3.71
CA ILE A 21 12.99 -6.92 -3.88
C ILE A 21 11.97 -6.07 -3.10
N ILE A 22 12.28 -5.76 -1.84
CA ILE A 22 11.40 -4.98 -0.95
C ILE A 22 11.32 -3.52 -1.44
N SER A 23 12.46 -2.90 -1.77
CA SER A 23 12.56 -1.53 -2.28
C SER A 23 11.67 -1.31 -3.49
N GLU A 24 11.82 -2.14 -4.53
CA GLU A 24 11.08 -2.05 -5.80
C GLU A 24 9.56 -2.01 -5.59
N ARG A 25 9.07 -2.67 -4.54
CA ARG A 25 7.64 -2.83 -4.23
C ARG A 25 7.13 -1.84 -3.19
N ASN A 26 8.05 -1.10 -2.57
CA ASN A 26 7.80 -0.05 -1.60
C ASN A 26 8.22 1.29 -2.21
N TYR A 27 7.69 1.63 -3.38
CA TYR A 27 7.95 2.92 -4.04
C TYR A 27 9.44 3.19 -4.34
N ASN A 28 10.22 2.13 -4.60
CA ASN A 28 11.67 2.21 -4.75
C ASN A 28 12.37 2.92 -3.56
N THR A 29 11.86 2.67 -2.34
CA THR A 29 12.43 3.22 -1.10
C THR A 29 13.92 2.88 -1.02
N PRO A 30 14.82 3.84 -0.76
CA PRO A 30 16.26 3.59 -0.74
C PRO A 30 16.64 2.39 0.15
N LEU A 31 17.55 1.52 -0.33
CA LEU A 31 17.90 0.27 0.36
C LEU A 31 18.33 0.49 1.82
N GLN A 32 19.01 1.60 2.11
CA GLN A 32 19.43 1.97 3.46
C GLN A 32 18.26 2.33 4.38
N VAL A 33 17.18 2.90 3.83
CA VAL A 33 15.94 3.14 4.56
C VAL A 33 15.26 1.80 4.82
N VAL A 34 15.13 0.93 3.80
CA VAL A 34 14.54 -0.41 3.98
C VAL A 34 15.28 -1.20 5.06
N LYS A 35 16.62 -1.28 4.97
CA LYS A 35 17.47 -1.99 5.94
C LYS A 35 17.29 -1.47 7.37
N ARG A 36 17.48 -0.18 7.60
CA ARG A 36 17.36 0.43 8.95
C ARG A 36 16.01 0.17 9.58
N THR A 37 14.95 0.22 8.78
CA THR A 37 13.61 0.01 9.29
C THR A 37 13.44 -1.48 9.67
N LEU A 38 13.84 -2.42 8.81
CA LEU A 38 13.82 -3.86 9.10
C LEU A 38 14.65 -4.24 10.34
N GLU A 39 15.82 -3.62 10.52
CA GLU A 39 16.66 -3.80 11.73
C GLU A 39 15.92 -3.32 12.98
N SER A 40 15.29 -2.15 12.93
CA SER A 40 14.48 -1.61 14.04
C SER A 40 13.30 -2.53 14.38
N TYR A 41 12.63 -3.08 13.36
CA TYR A 41 11.54 -4.03 13.57
C TYR A 41 12.03 -5.37 14.13
N ALA A 42 13.17 -5.88 13.65
CA ALA A 42 13.78 -7.10 14.17
C ALA A 42 14.11 -6.99 15.66
N GLN A 43 14.62 -5.83 16.10
CA GLN A 43 14.82 -5.52 17.52
C GLN A 43 13.50 -5.50 18.28
N LYS A 44 12.50 -4.76 17.77
CA LYS A 44 11.17 -4.63 18.40
C LYS A 44 10.50 -5.98 18.63
N VAL A 45 10.60 -6.90 17.68
CA VAL A 45 9.96 -8.23 17.76
C VAL A 45 10.90 -9.32 18.29
N SER A 46 12.11 -8.95 18.73
CA SER A 46 13.12 -9.89 19.24
C SER A 46 13.39 -11.07 18.29
N LYS A 47 13.44 -10.81 16.98
CA LYS A 47 13.77 -11.81 15.95
C LYS A 47 15.09 -11.48 15.26
N PRO A 48 15.82 -12.49 14.75
CA PRO A 48 17.00 -12.23 13.92
C PRO A 48 16.66 -11.40 12.68
N TYR A 49 17.48 -10.39 12.38
CA TYR A 49 17.32 -9.54 11.19
C TYR A 49 17.21 -10.35 9.89
N SER A 50 18.00 -11.43 9.75
CA SER A 50 17.96 -12.30 8.58
C SER A 50 16.59 -12.99 8.37
N GLN A 51 15.91 -13.34 9.45
CA GLN A 51 14.56 -13.93 9.41
C GLN A 51 13.54 -12.86 8.97
N VAL A 52 13.60 -11.67 9.57
CA VAL A 52 12.74 -10.53 9.22
C VAL A 52 12.92 -10.12 7.77
N LEU A 53 14.16 -10.00 7.30
CA LEU A 53 14.48 -9.67 5.91
C LEU A 53 13.92 -10.70 4.92
N THR A 54 14.05 -11.99 5.25
CA THR A 54 13.53 -13.07 4.40
C THR A 54 12.02 -13.05 4.35
N GLN A 55 11.35 -12.88 5.49
CA GLN A 55 9.89 -12.76 5.54
C GLN A 55 9.41 -11.53 4.75
N ALA A 56 10.01 -10.37 4.97
CA ALA A 56 9.64 -9.15 4.27
C ALA A 56 9.82 -9.27 2.74
N ALA A 57 10.90 -9.90 2.28
CA ALA A 57 11.12 -10.14 0.85
C ALA A 57 10.07 -11.10 0.26
N ASN A 58 9.69 -12.15 1.01
CA ASN A 58 8.66 -13.09 0.57
C ASN A 58 7.28 -12.42 0.51
N ASN A 59 6.89 -11.65 1.54
CA ASN A 59 5.62 -10.91 1.54
C ASN A 59 5.57 -9.91 0.39
N ALA A 60 6.65 -9.17 0.15
CA ALA A 60 6.74 -8.26 -0.99
C ALA A 60 6.58 -9.01 -2.33
N LEU A 61 7.26 -10.15 -2.52
CA LEU A 61 7.10 -10.98 -3.72
C LEU A 61 5.67 -11.51 -3.89
N SER A 62 5.04 -11.95 -2.81
CA SER A 62 3.65 -12.39 -2.82
C SER A 62 2.71 -11.26 -3.17
N ALA A 63 2.88 -10.07 -2.59
CA ALA A 63 2.14 -8.85 -2.92
C ALA A 63 2.27 -8.46 -4.39
N VAL A 64 3.48 -8.55 -4.95
CA VAL A 64 3.80 -8.06 -6.29
C VAL A 64 4.75 -9.05 -7.00
N PRO A 65 4.22 -10.14 -7.61
CA PRO A 65 5.05 -11.17 -8.22
C PRO A 65 5.82 -10.65 -9.44
N ARG A 66 7.13 -10.91 -9.51
CA ARG A 66 8.04 -10.41 -10.56
C ARG A 66 7.64 -10.85 -11.99
N ASN A 67 6.90 -11.95 -12.12
CA ASN A 67 6.66 -12.66 -13.39
C ASN A 67 5.20 -12.65 -13.87
N ASN A 68 4.29 -11.96 -13.20
CA ASN A 68 2.96 -11.74 -13.78
C ASN A 68 3.07 -10.58 -14.77
N ALA A 69 3.36 -10.85 -16.05
CA ALA A 69 3.41 -9.82 -17.10
C ALA A 69 2.13 -8.96 -17.17
N SER A 70 0.99 -9.46 -16.69
CA SER A 70 -0.27 -8.72 -16.53
C SER A 70 -0.26 -7.70 -15.37
N ASP A 71 0.51 -7.96 -14.31
CA ASP A 71 0.56 -7.17 -13.07
C ASP A 71 1.85 -6.34 -12.94
N ASN A 72 3.00 -6.92 -13.28
CA ASN A 72 4.33 -6.30 -13.36
C ASN A 72 4.92 -6.59 -14.73
N GLY A 73 5.04 -5.56 -15.56
CA GLY A 73 5.45 -5.70 -16.96
C GLY A 73 4.34 -5.48 -17.98
N GLY A 74 3.12 -5.14 -17.53
CA GLY A 74 2.13 -4.51 -18.40
C GLY A 74 2.71 -3.17 -18.90
N PRO A 75 2.49 -2.77 -20.17
CA PRO A 75 3.07 -1.54 -20.72
C PRO A 75 2.76 -0.24 -19.94
N ASN A 76 1.81 -0.26 -19.00
CA ASN A 76 1.54 0.82 -18.05
C ASN A 76 2.66 1.04 -17.02
N CYS A 77 3.49 0.03 -16.78
CA CYS A 77 4.73 0.13 -16.03
C CYS A 77 5.95 0.09 -16.98
N ARG A 78 5.82 0.41 -18.27
CA ARG A 78 6.96 0.57 -19.19
C ARG A 78 7.04 2.03 -19.60
N ASN A 79 8.03 2.76 -19.10
CA ASN A 79 8.46 3.98 -19.77
C ASN A 79 9.45 3.58 -20.89
N GLY A 80 8.95 3.41 -22.11
CA GLY A 80 9.78 3.30 -23.33
C GLY A 80 10.03 1.88 -23.89
N SER A 81 9.70 1.72 -25.18
CA SER A 81 10.24 0.76 -26.16
C SER A 81 10.07 -0.74 -25.93
N ALA A 82 8.85 -1.26 -26.13
CA ALA A 82 8.67 -2.53 -26.86
C ALA A 82 7.21 -2.66 -27.35
N SER A 83 7.09 -2.60 -28.67
CA SER A 83 5.99 -2.94 -29.60
C SER A 83 4.73 -3.60 -29.03
N SER A 84 3.58 -3.00 -29.41
CA SER A 84 2.23 -3.55 -29.64
C SER A 84 1.16 -3.65 -28.54
N TYR A 85 1.34 -3.06 -27.34
CA TYR A 85 0.19 -2.84 -26.45
C TYR A 85 0.19 -1.44 -25.83
N THR A 86 -0.87 -0.68 -26.13
CA THR A 86 -1.15 0.63 -25.57
C THR A 86 -1.70 0.44 -24.15
N PRO A 87 -1.07 1.00 -23.11
CA PRO A 87 -1.63 0.95 -21.76
C PRO A 87 -3.10 1.42 -21.76
N PRO A 88 -4.04 0.76 -21.04
CA PRO A 88 -5.40 1.26 -20.94
C PRO A 88 -5.38 2.71 -20.48
N ALA A 89 -6.06 3.58 -21.22
CA ALA A 89 -6.19 4.97 -20.83
C ALA A 89 -6.70 5.05 -19.38
N PRO A 90 -6.16 5.96 -18.56
CA PRO A 90 -6.71 6.19 -17.23
C PRO A 90 -8.22 6.40 -17.32
N ARG A 91 -8.96 5.73 -16.45
CA ARG A 91 -10.42 5.82 -16.39
C ARG A 91 -10.88 6.11 -14.98
N ALA A 92 -12.15 6.46 -14.85
CA ALA A 92 -12.75 6.64 -13.54
C ALA A 92 -12.83 5.31 -12.79
N THR A 93 -12.68 5.37 -11.47
CA THR A 93 -12.85 4.24 -10.55
C THR A 93 -14.27 3.70 -10.57
N GLY A 94 -15.26 4.54 -10.90
CA GLY A 94 -16.68 4.22 -10.76
C GLY A 94 -17.30 4.87 -9.53
N GLU A 95 -18.56 4.54 -9.24
CA GLU A 95 -19.27 4.95 -8.02
C GLU A 95 -19.40 3.79 -7.04
N ALA A 96 -19.10 4.04 -5.77
CA ALA A 96 -19.26 3.04 -4.71
C ALA A 96 -20.74 2.72 -4.47
N ARG A 97 -21.02 1.43 -4.24
CA ARG A 97 -22.34 0.93 -3.88
C ARG A 97 -22.67 1.27 -2.43
N HIS A 98 -21.65 1.25 -1.57
CA HIS A 98 -21.77 1.57 -0.15
C HIS A 98 -20.57 2.40 0.32
N ARG A 99 -20.75 3.13 1.43
CA ARG A 99 -19.63 3.59 2.25
C ARG A 99 -18.75 2.39 2.65
N GLY A 100 -17.45 2.60 2.84
CA GLY A 100 -16.53 1.54 3.25
C GLY A 100 -16.09 0.58 2.14
N ASP A 101 -16.75 0.58 0.99
CA ASP A 101 -16.19 -0.02 -0.23
C ASP A 101 -14.82 0.59 -0.52
N TYR A 102 -13.95 -0.14 -1.22
CA TYR A 102 -12.61 0.35 -1.53
C TYR A 102 -12.24 0.01 -2.96
N PHE A 103 -11.21 0.68 -3.46
CA PHE A 103 -10.65 0.37 -4.77
C PHE A 103 -9.21 -0.10 -4.69
N PHE A 104 -8.80 -0.83 -5.72
CA PHE A 104 -7.41 -1.02 -6.10
C PHE A 104 -7.21 -0.42 -7.49
N SER A 105 -6.08 0.24 -7.71
CA SER A 105 -5.63 0.64 -9.04
C SER A 105 -4.15 0.36 -9.18
N LYS A 106 -3.68 0.12 -10.40
CA LYS A 106 -2.24 0.00 -10.66
C LYS A 106 -1.56 1.35 -10.40
N SER A 107 -0.39 1.30 -9.78
CA SER A 107 0.49 2.46 -9.59
C SER A 107 1.93 1.99 -9.76
N CYS A 108 2.68 2.65 -10.64
CA CYS A 108 3.98 2.18 -11.11
C CYS A 108 5.10 3.16 -10.74
N THR A 109 6.16 2.65 -10.11
CA THR A 109 7.42 3.38 -9.88
C THR A 109 8.57 2.55 -10.43
N PHE A 110 9.44 3.13 -11.27
CA PHE A 110 10.54 2.43 -11.95
C PHE A 110 10.15 1.04 -12.52
N ASN A 111 9.00 0.97 -13.17
CA ASN A 111 8.43 -0.23 -13.80
C ASN A 111 7.88 -1.30 -12.84
N PHE A 112 7.72 -1.01 -11.55
CA PHE A 112 7.10 -1.91 -10.57
C PHE A 112 5.71 -1.43 -10.17
N ASN A 113 4.71 -2.29 -10.35
CA ASN A 113 3.35 -2.02 -9.92
C ASN A 113 3.22 -2.32 -8.42
N HIS A 114 3.36 -1.30 -7.59
CA HIS A 114 3.13 -1.43 -6.15
C HIS A 114 1.65 -1.25 -5.79
N GLY A 115 0.82 -0.82 -6.73
CA GLY A 115 -0.61 -0.60 -6.54
C GLY A 115 -0.92 0.63 -5.69
N HIS A 116 -2.20 0.97 -5.64
CA HIS A 116 -2.75 2.05 -4.83
C HIS A 116 -4.19 1.74 -4.43
N ASN A 117 -4.57 2.14 -3.22
CA ASN A 117 -5.93 1.97 -2.71
C ASN A 117 -6.49 3.27 -2.16
N GLY A 118 -7.80 3.29 -2.06
CA GLY A 118 -8.55 4.23 -1.26
C GLY A 118 -9.88 3.61 -0.83
N ILE A 119 -10.42 4.12 0.28
CA ILE A 119 -11.71 3.71 0.83
C ILE A 119 -12.73 4.80 0.56
N PHE A 120 -13.91 4.41 0.08
CA PHE A 120 -15.01 5.30 -0.23
C PHE A 120 -15.71 5.74 1.06
N ILE A 121 -15.81 7.06 1.23
CA ILE A 121 -16.60 7.68 2.31
C ILE A 121 -17.97 8.12 1.81
N ASN A 122 -18.20 8.14 0.50
CA ASN A 122 -19.53 8.19 -0.09
C ASN A 122 -19.42 7.57 -1.50
N SER A 123 -20.44 7.72 -2.35
CA SER A 123 -20.41 7.12 -3.69
C SER A 123 -19.24 7.58 -4.56
N ARG A 124 -18.58 8.72 -4.27
CA ARG A 124 -17.56 9.32 -5.15
C ARG A 124 -16.28 9.77 -4.46
N ASP A 125 -16.33 10.07 -3.17
CA ASP A 125 -15.20 10.58 -2.42
C ASP A 125 -14.47 9.45 -1.71
N THR A 126 -13.15 9.52 -1.72
CA THR A 126 -12.28 8.51 -1.14
C THR A 126 -11.30 9.12 -0.14
N VAL A 127 -10.96 8.38 0.89
CA VAL A 127 -9.79 8.67 1.73
C VAL A 127 -8.63 7.83 1.23
N GLU A 128 -7.50 8.50 1.00
CA GLU A 128 -6.30 7.94 0.38
C GLU A 128 -5.06 8.46 1.10
N ALA A 129 -3.92 7.79 0.88
CA ALA A 129 -2.63 8.31 1.31
C ALA A 129 -1.63 8.27 0.16
N SER A 130 -0.84 9.34 0.01
CA SER A 130 0.21 9.44 -1.03
C SER A 130 1.44 10.17 -0.47
N ASN A 131 2.62 9.84 -1.00
CA ASN A 131 3.84 10.61 -0.76
C ASN A 131 4.02 11.76 -1.75
N GLU A 132 3.15 11.90 -2.74
CA GLU A 132 3.22 12.96 -3.74
C GLU A 132 2.69 14.28 -3.18
N GLU A 133 3.37 15.36 -3.52
CA GLU A 133 2.84 16.71 -3.35
C GLU A 133 2.23 17.16 -4.68
N THR A 134 0.96 17.56 -4.64
CA THR A 134 0.25 18.07 -5.80
C THR A 134 -0.45 19.38 -5.43
N PRO A 135 -0.93 20.17 -6.40
CA PRO A 135 -1.78 21.32 -6.09
C PRO A 135 -3.07 20.96 -5.33
N ARG A 136 -3.43 19.66 -5.23
CA ARG A 136 -4.67 19.18 -4.62
C ARG A 136 -4.47 18.65 -3.19
N HIS A 137 -3.27 18.17 -2.85
CA HIS A 137 -2.98 17.65 -1.51
C HIS A 137 -1.48 17.68 -1.22
N LYS A 138 -1.16 17.72 0.08
CA LYS A 138 0.20 17.48 0.59
C LYS A 138 0.47 15.98 0.76
N PRO A 139 1.73 15.55 0.89
CA PRO A 139 2.05 14.19 1.28
C PRO A 139 1.39 13.82 2.61
N GLY A 140 0.78 12.64 2.69
CA GLY A 140 0.01 12.20 3.86
C GLY A 140 -1.35 11.61 3.49
N VAL A 141 -2.27 11.61 4.45
CA VAL A 141 -3.65 11.13 4.29
C VAL A 141 -4.56 12.31 3.91
N PHE A 142 -5.40 12.15 2.88
CA PHE A 142 -6.26 13.20 2.37
C PHE A 142 -7.59 12.66 1.85
N VAL A 143 -8.59 13.55 1.74
CA VAL A 143 -9.84 13.28 1.03
C VAL A 143 -9.68 13.63 -0.44
N SER A 144 -9.87 12.65 -1.31
CA SER A 144 -9.99 12.81 -2.74
C SER A 144 -11.47 12.98 -3.09
N ARG A 145 -11.90 14.23 -3.30
CA ARG A 145 -13.29 14.54 -3.68
C ARG A 145 -13.50 14.31 -5.18
N GLY A 146 -14.69 13.86 -5.57
CA GLY A 146 -15.11 13.28 -6.86
C GLY A 146 -14.75 13.96 -8.21
N SER A 147 -13.60 14.62 -8.36
CA SER A 147 -13.32 15.53 -9.47
C SER A 147 -11.97 15.36 -10.18
N ALA A 148 -11.03 14.52 -9.73
CA ALA A 148 -9.80 14.30 -10.53
C ALA A 148 -9.07 12.97 -10.30
N PHE A 149 -8.77 12.63 -9.04
CA PHE A 149 -7.99 11.43 -8.73
C PHE A 149 -8.81 10.15 -8.91
N SER A 150 -10.09 10.15 -8.48
CA SER A 150 -11.02 9.05 -8.77
C SER A 150 -11.37 8.92 -10.26
N LYS A 151 -11.08 9.93 -11.10
CA LYS A 151 -11.40 9.91 -12.54
C LYS A 151 -10.26 9.41 -13.44
N SER A 152 -9.04 9.30 -12.91
CA SER A 152 -7.84 9.00 -13.69
C SER A 152 -7.02 7.91 -12.98
N ARG A 153 -7.54 6.68 -12.99
CA ARG A 153 -6.88 5.49 -12.45
C ARG A 153 -6.49 4.53 -13.56
N ILE A 154 -5.36 3.86 -13.35
CA ILE A 154 -4.93 2.78 -14.22
C ILE A 154 -5.59 1.48 -13.75
N GLU A 155 -6.43 0.92 -14.62
CA GLU A 155 -7.16 -0.35 -14.38
C GLU A 155 -7.78 -0.43 -12.96
N PRO A 156 -8.64 0.53 -12.59
CA PRO A 156 -9.29 0.48 -11.29
C PRO A 156 -10.21 -0.75 -11.20
N ARG A 157 -10.29 -1.29 -9.98
CA ARG A 157 -11.19 -2.35 -9.54
C ARG A 157 -11.82 -1.94 -8.22
N MET A 158 -13.10 -2.25 -8.03
CA MET A 158 -13.84 -1.90 -6.82
C MET A 158 -14.20 -3.16 -6.04
N TYR A 159 -14.22 -3.04 -4.72
CA TYR A 159 -14.41 -4.15 -3.80
C TYR A 159 -15.44 -3.77 -2.74
N ALA A 160 -16.41 -4.65 -2.56
CA ALA A 160 -17.39 -4.58 -1.47
C ALA A 160 -17.00 -5.59 -0.40
N VAL A 161 -16.87 -5.13 0.85
CA VAL A 161 -16.61 -6.02 1.99
C VAL A 161 -17.89 -6.75 2.40
N LYS A 162 -17.76 -8.04 2.67
CA LYS A 162 -18.79 -8.97 3.16
C LYS A 162 -19.05 -8.72 4.64
N ALA A 163 -19.59 -7.55 4.95
CA ALA A 163 -19.87 -7.07 6.30
C ALA A 163 -21.29 -6.47 6.38
N GLN A 164 -21.76 -6.22 7.59
CA GLN A 164 -23.02 -5.52 7.82
C GLN A 164 -22.93 -4.06 7.37
N ASP A 165 -24.06 -3.46 7.01
CA ASP A 165 -24.07 -2.07 6.52
C ASP A 165 -23.56 -1.06 7.57
N TRP A 166 -23.84 -1.30 8.86
CA TRP A 166 -23.30 -0.46 9.94
C TRP A 166 -21.77 -0.57 10.06
N GLU A 167 -21.16 -1.72 9.72
CA GLU A 167 -19.69 -1.89 9.74
C GLU A 167 -19.04 -1.16 8.57
N LYS A 168 -19.71 -1.17 7.41
CA LYS A 168 -19.35 -0.41 6.22
C LYS A 168 -19.36 1.10 6.50
N ASP A 169 -20.45 1.59 7.09
CA ASP A 169 -20.58 2.99 7.50
C ASP A 169 -19.52 3.37 8.53
N LYS A 170 -19.31 2.51 9.53
CA LYS A 170 -18.29 2.74 10.55
C LYS A 170 -16.87 2.76 9.98
N ALA A 171 -16.55 1.90 9.02
CA ALA A 171 -15.24 1.91 8.34
C ALA A 171 -15.02 3.23 7.59
N ALA A 172 -16.04 3.73 6.90
CA ALA A 172 -15.97 5.05 6.27
C ALA A 172 -15.81 6.18 7.30
N ASP A 173 -16.55 6.15 8.41
CA ASP A 173 -16.41 7.17 9.47
C ASP A 173 -15.00 7.21 10.06
N VAL A 174 -14.43 6.02 10.32
CA VAL A 174 -13.05 5.90 10.81
C VAL A 174 -12.08 6.50 9.79
N ALA A 175 -12.24 6.17 8.51
CA ALA A 175 -11.38 6.69 7.45
C ALA A 175 -11.50 8.22 7.30
N GLU A 176 -12.72 8.75 7.35
CA GLU A 176 -13.03 10.18 7.23
C GLU A 176 -12.35 11.02 8.33
N GLY A 177 -12.07 10.42 9.50
CA GLY A 177 -11.34 11.06 10.59
C GLY A 177 -9.82 11.17 10.38
N TYR A 178 -9.19 10.35 9.52
CA TYR A 178 -7.74 10.33 9.38
C TYR A 178 -7.12 11.64 8.85
N PRO A 179 -7.67 12.30 7.80
CA PRO A 179 -7.12 13.57 7.31
C PRO A 179 -7.07 14.65 8.40
N GLY A 180 -8.06 14.69 9.31
CA GLY A 180 -8.10 15.65 10.42
C GLY A 180 -6.99 15.46 11.46
N ARG A 181 -6.27 14.33 11.42
CA ARG A 181 -5.15 14.00 12.32
C ARG A 181 -3.79 14.43 11.78
N ASN A 182 -3.72 15.09 10.61
CA ASN A 182 -2.48 15.53 9.96
C ASN A 182 -1.44 14.39 9.80
N MET A 183 -1.91 13.21 9.43
CA MET A 183 -1.05 12.03 9.28
C MET A 183 -0.10 12.18 8.09
N SER A 184 1.19 11.90 8.33
CA SER A 184 2.22 11.86 7.28
C SER A 184 2.13 10.57 6.46
N TYR A 185 2.81 10.52 5.30
CA TYR A 185 2.88 9.29 4.52
C TYR A 185 3.86 8.27 5.13
N ASN A 186 3.44 7.01 5.26
CA ASN A 186 4.26 5.92 5.79
C ASN A 186 4.99 5.15 4.67
N ASN A 187 6.28 5.43 4.45
CA ASN A 187 7.10 4.69 3.47
C ASN A 187 7.48 3.26 3.91
N SER A 188 7.18 2.87 5.16
CA SER A 188 7.51 1.55 5.71
C SER A 188 6.36 0.56 5.55
N PHE A 189 6.24 -0.08 4.38
CA PHE A 189 5.17 -1.04 4.07
C PHE A 189 5.26 -2.38 4.79
N TYR A 190 6.42 -2.79 5.30
CA TYR A 190 6.60 -4.12 5.90
C TYR A 190 6.20 -4.19 7.40
N ASP A 191 5.98 -3.05 8.07
CA ASP A 191 5.51 -2.94 9.48
C ASP A 191 4.45 -1.82 9.59
N ASN A 192 3.51 -1.80 8.63
CA ASN A 192 2.39 -0.85 8.57
C ASN A 192 1.07 -1.45 9.06
N ARG A 193 1.01 -2.72 9.47
CA ARG A 193 -0.21 -3.35 9.98
C ARG A 193 -0.54 -2.88 11.41
N LYS A 194 -0.89 -1.60 11.52
CA LYS A 194 -1.11 -0.84 12.77
C LYS A 194 -2.27 0.13 12.60
N SER A 195 -3.10 0.24 13.64
CA SER A 195 -4.27 1.12 13.69
C SER A 195 -4.37 1.83 15.05
N GLY A 196 -5.40 2.66 15.26
CA GLY A 196 -5.65 3.38 16.51
C GLY A 196 -4.95 4.74 16.69
N ASP A 197 -5.05 5.29 17.90
CA ASP A 197 -4.70 6.69 18.21
C ASP A 197 -3.20 7.00 18.17
N GLY A 198 -2.35 6.00 18.43
CA GLY A 198 -0.89 6.14 18.39
C GLY A 198 -0.27 6.19 16.99
N VAL A 199 -1.07 5.96 15.94
CA VAL A 199 -0.60 6.00 14.54
C VAL A 199 -0.57 7.44 14.05
N THR A 200 0.60 7.90 13.59
CA THR A 200 0.83 9.28 13.09
C THR A 200 1.19 9.33 11.60
N SER A 201 1.35 8.17 10.96
CA SER A 201 1.60 8.05 9.53
C SER A 201 0.92 6.81 8.95
N MET A 202 0.42 6.93 7.72
CA MET A 202 -0.22 5.83 7.00
C MET A 202 0.15 5.83 5.52
N ASN A 203 0.11 4.64 4.90
CA ASN A 203 0.15 4.49 3.44
C ASN A 203 -1.20 4.02 2.91
N CYS A 204 -1.32 3.95 1.58
CA CYS A 204 -2.60 3.78 0.89
C CYS A 204 -3.35 2.49 1.32
N SER A 205 -2.64 1.36 1.44
CA SER A 205 -3.23 0.10 1.91
C SER A 205 -3.51 0.10 3.41
N GLN A 206 -2.65 0.72 4.22
CA GLN A 206 -2.86 0.84 5.66
C GLN A 206 -4.11 1.65 6.00
N VAL A 207 -4.41 2.73 5.26
CA VAL A 207 -5.65 3.52 5.45
C VAL A 207 -6.89 2.61 5.37
N VAL A 208 -6.97 1.79 4.32
CA VAL A 208 -8.12 0.90 4.09
C VAL A 208 -8.17 -0.21 5.14
N TRP A 209 -7.04 -0.87 5.40
CA TRP A 209 -6.98 -1.96 6.38
C TRP A 209 -7.31 -1.47 7.79
N ALA A 210 -6.72 -0.36 8.23
CA ALA A 210 -6.94 0.17 9.59
C ALA A 210 -8.40 0.61 9.78
N ALA A 211 -9.02 1.20 8.76
CA ALA A 211 -10.43 1.58 8.81
C ALA A 211 -11.34 0.37 9.06
N TRP A 212 -11.13 -0.73 8.35
CA TRP A 212 -11.90 -1.97 8.53
C TRP A 212 -11.54 -2.75 9.79
N TRP A 213 -10.27 -2.72 10.18
CA TRP A 213 -9.82 -3.31 11.44
C TRP A 213 -10.46 -2.61 12.66
N ASP A 214 -10.59 -1.29 12.60
CA ASP A 214 -11.17 -0.49 13.69
C ASP A 214 -12.71 -0.33 13.58
N SER A 215 -13.34 -0.72 12.47
CA SER A 215 -14.79 -0.60 12.29
C SER A 215 -15.62 -1.64 13.03
N SER A 216 -15.03 -2.80 13.33
CA SER A 216 -15.74 -3.93 13.89
C SER A 216 -15.12 -4.43 15.20
N SER A 217 -15.96 -4.90 16.12
CA SER A 217 -15.53 -5.53 17.37
C SER A 217 -14.87 -6.89 17.14
N HIS A 218 -15.15 -7.55 16.00
CA HIS A 218 -14.56 -8.84 15.64
C HIS A 218 -13.36 -8.71 14.67
N LYS A 219 -12.91 -7.49 14.38
CA LYS A 219 -11.67 -7.19 13.63
C LYS A 219 -11.64 -7.81 12.22
N ILE A 220 -12.35 -7.20 11.28
CA ILE A 220 -12.32 -7.59 9.87
C ILE A 220 -10.92 -7.34 9.30
N ASP A 221 -10.17 -8.43 9.12
CA ASP A 221 -8.79 -8.39 8.68
C ASP A 221 -8.70 -8.55 7.16
N LEU A 222 -8.58 -7.42 6.47
CA LEU A 222 -8.47 -7.40 5.01
C LEU A 222 -7.09 -7.82 4.49
N ASP A 223 -6.12 -8.05 5.38
CA ASP A 223 -4.80 -8.54 4.98
C ASP A 223 -4.86 -10.03 4.60
N HIS A 224 -4.40 -10.36 3.39
CA HIS A 224 -4.48 -11.72 2.86
C HIS A 224 -3.38 -12.64 3.42
N ASP A 225 -2.18 -12.12 3.64
CA ASP A 225 -1.02 -12.94 4.01
C ASP A 225 -0.73 -12.98 5.53
N GLY A 226 -1.42 -12.13 6.30
CA GLY A 226 -1.36 -12.07 7.75
C GLY A 226 -0.02 -11.56 8.29
N GLY A 227 0.82 -11.02 7.43
CA GLY A 227 2.14 -10.52 7.75
C GLY A 227 2.14 -9.24 8.57
N PRO A 228 3.33 -8.71 8.89
CA PRO A 228 3.46 -7.42 9.58
C PRO A 228 3.17 -6.21 8.68
N GLY A 229 3.10 -6.43 7.37
CA GLY A 229 2.84 -5.41 6.37
C GLY A 229 1.60 -5.74 5.56
N VAL A 230 0.78 -4.73 5.30
CA VAL A 230 -0.38 -4.78 4.41
C VAL A 230 -0.02 -4.07 3.12
N TYR A 231 0.04 -4.80 2.01
CA TYR A 231 0.32 -4.24 0.69
C TYR A 231 -0.97 -4.01 -0.08
N PRO A 232 -0.97 -3.09 -1.06
CA PRO A 232 -2.17 -2.78 -1.85
C PRO A 232 -2.89 -3.98 -2.47
N LYS A 233 -2.13 -4.99 -2.89
CA LYS A 233 -2.68 -6.19 -3.52
C LYS A 233 -3.23 -7.22 -2.52
N ASP A 234 -2.86 -7.14 -1.24
CA ASP A 234 -3.40 -8.05 -0.24
C ASP A 234 -4.90 -7.82 -0.06
N LEU A 235 -5.30 -6.54 -0.07
CA LEU A 235 -6.70 -6.13 -0.05
C LEU A 235 -7.49 -6.63 -1.27
N ALA A 236 -6.86 -6.83 -2.42
CA ALA A 236 -7.53 -7.36 -3.62
C ALA A 236 -7.72 -8.88 -3.59
N ARG A 237 -7.04 -9.59 -2.67
CA ARG A 237 -7.04 -11.07 -2.56
C ARG A 237 -7.67 -11.58 -1.27
N THR A 238 -8.19 -10.67 -0.45
CA THR A 238 -8.84 -11.03 0.82
C THR A 238 -10.11 -11.86 0.58
N GLY A 239 -10.35 -12.82 1.47
CA GLY A 239 -11.60 -13.59 1.49
C GLY A 239 -12.81 -12.75 1.91
N TRP A 240 -12.58 -11.58 2.49
CA TRP A 240 -13.60 -10.68 3.01
C TRP A 240 -14.31 -9.83 1.97
N SER A 241 -13.90 -9.83 0.71
CA SER A 241 -14.44 -8.90 -0.29
C SER A 241 -14.85 -9.60 -1.58
N ASN A 242 -15.76 -8.96 -2.30
CA ASN A 242 -16.12 -9.31 -3.66
C ASN A 242 -15.77 -8.15 -4.59
N GLU A 243 -15.04 -8.44 -5.67
CA GLU A 243 -14.81 -7.48 -6.75
C GLU A 243 -16.13 -7.19 -7.48
N TYR A 244 -16.36 -5.94 -7.87
CA TYR A 244 -17.49 -5.55 -8.71
C TYR A 244 -17.10 -4.53 -9.78
N PRO A 245 -17.90 -4.42 -10.88
CA PRO A 245 -17.57 -3.55 -11.99
C PRO A 245 -17.44 -2.07 -11.59
N THR A 246 -16.46 -1.40 -12.19
CA THR A 246 -16.28 0.06 -12.16
C THR A 246 -17.25 0.77 -13.09
#